data_AF-A0A170U8T8-F1
#
_entry.id   AF-A0A170U8T8-F1
#
_cell.length_a   1.000
_cell.length_b   1.000
_cell.length_c   1.000
_cell.angle_alpha   90.00
_cell.angle_beta   90.00
_cell.angle_gamma   90.00
#
_symmetry.space_group_name_H-M   'P 1'
#
loop_
_entity.id
_entity.type
_entity.pdbx_description
1 polymer ?
#
loop_
_entity_poly.entity_id
_entity_poly.type
_entity_poly.pdbx_seq_one_letter_code
_entity_poly.pdbx_strand_id
1 'polypeptide(L)'
;YLQSIMCAVVIDIQGYQSVDHTFIVKELAIVDFNDIEKHWIFKPPSYGNPDSSPNRWVYRNLHGIGWEAGDVDYSEFNGTLKTATVNYIYLFAKGDEKCKFLG
;
A
#
# COMPACT_ATOMS: atom_id res chain seq x y z
N TYR A 1 -14.51 -30.35 6.90
CA TYR A 1 -13.58 -29.50 7.67
C TYR A 1 -12.60 -28.90 6.69
N LEU A 2 -12.40 -27.57 6.69
CA LEU A 2 -11.55 -26.76 5.77
C LEU A 2 -12.19 -26.22 4.48
N GLN A 3 -13.40 -25.68 4.57
CA GLN A 3 -13.87 -24.69 3.59
C GLN A 3 -14.75 -23.62 4.26
N SER A 4 -14.43 -23.33 5.52
CA SER A 4 -14.80 -22.04 6.10
C SER A 4 -13.99 -21.01 5.33
N ILE A 5 -14.67 -20.23 4.49
CA ILE A 5 -14.19 -19.05 3.76
C ILE A 5 -13.04 -18.43 4.55
N MET A 6 -11.81 -18.51 4.02
CA MET A 6 -10.68 -17.90 4.69
C MET A 6 -10.89 -16.38 4.65
N CYS A 7 -11.34 -15.80 5.77
CA CYS A 7 -11.48 -14.35 5.95
C CYS A 7 -10.11 -13.73 6.18
N ALA A 8 -9.20 -13.92 5.24
CA ALA A 8 -7.84 -13.46 5.33
C ALA A 8 -7.40 -12.82 4.02
N VAL A 9 -6.57 -11.80 4.12
CA VAL A 9 -6.05 -11.05 2.98
C VAL A 9 -4.57 -10.79 3.18
N VAL A 10 -3.80 -10.93 2.11
CA VAL A 10 -2.40 -10.51 2.05
C VAL A 10 -2.37 -9.11 1.46
N ILE A 11 -1.64 -8.21 2.09
CA ILE A 11 -1.53 -6.80 1.75
C ILE A 11 -0.07 -6.49 1.46
N ASP A 12 0.18 -5.81 0.36
CA ASP A 12 1.44 -5.15 0.07
C ASP A 12 1.25 -3.65 -0.09
N ILE A 13 2.22 -2.88 0.40
CA ILE A 13 2.29 -1.44 0.23
C ILE A 13 3.67 -1.06 -0.31
N GLN A 14 3.69 -0.17 -1.29
CA GLN A 14 4.89 0.41 -1.88
C GLN A 14 4.79 1.92 -1.83
N GLY A 15 5.93 2.61 -1.75
CA GLY A 15 5.91 4.04 -1.50
C GLY A 15 7.27 4.68 -1.31
N TYR A 16 7.21 5.95 -0.97
CA TYR A 16 8.37 6.80 -0.70
C TYR A 16 8.44 7.13 0.78
N GLN A 17 9.63 7.51 1.24
CA GLN A 17 9.80 8.10 2.55
C GLN A 17 9.84 9.63 2.41
N SER A 18 9.04 10.34 3.20
CA SER A 18 9.05 11.80 3.25
C SER A 18 10.33 12.36 3.90
N VAL A 19 10.45 13.69 3.92
CA VAL A 19 11.53 14.40 4.64
C VAL A 19 11.44 14.21 6.16
N ASP A 20 10.23 14.07 6.71
CA ASP A 20 9.99 13.82 8.14
C ASP A 20 9.97 12.32 8.50
N HIS A 21 10.51 11.48 7.62
CA HIS A 21 10.60 10.02 7.77
C HIS A 21 9.25 9.29 7.85
N THR A 22 8.15 9.96 7.48
CA THR A 22 6.83 9.33 7.31
C THR A 22 6.77 8.57 6.00
N PHE A 23 6.01 7.47 5.98
CA PHE A 23 5.84 6.65 4.78
C PHE A 23 4.67 7.17 3.94
N ILE A 24 4.92 7.43 2.66
CA ILE A 24 3.96 7.90 1.67
C ILE A 24 3.61 6.74 0.74
N VAL A 25 2.40 6.20 0.86
CA VAL A 25 1.94 5.04 0.09
C VAL A 25 1.65 5.44 -1.36
N LYS A 26 2.38 4.87 -2.31
CA LYS A 26 2.12 5.04 -3.75
C LYS A 26 1.30 3.91 -4.34
N GLU A 27 1.39 2.72 -3.78
CA GLU A 27 0.57 1.58 -4.17
C GLU A 27 0.09 0.82 -2.94
N LEU A 28 -1.19 0.44 -2.96
CA LEU A 28 -1.78 -0.56 -2.09
C LEU A 28 -2.21 -1.73 -2.98
N ALA A 29 -1.72 -2.93 -2.69
CA ALA A 29 -2.14 -4.16 -3.34
C ALA A 29 -2.69 -5.14 -2.31
N ILE A 30 -3.76 -5.84 -2.66
CA ILE A 30 -4.34 -6.91 -1.85
C ILE A 30 -4.59 -8.15 -2.69
N VAL A 31 -4.46 -9.31 -2.06
CA VAL A 31 -4.90 -10.59 -2.62
C VAL A 31 -5.51 -11.44 -1.52
N ASP A 32 -6.67 -12.03 -1.79
CA ASP A 32 -7.29 -12.99 -0.88
C ASP A 32 -7.11 -14.45 -1.33
N PHE A 33 -7.57 -15.38 -0.51
CA PHE A 33 -7.44 -16.82 -0.78
C PHE A 33 -8.41 -17.34 -1.86
N ASN A 34 -9.24 -16.48 -2.43
CA ASN A 34 -10.05 -16.77 -3.60
C ASN A 34 -9.43 -16.18 -4.88
N ASP A 35 -8.15 -15.79 -4.82
CA ASP A 35 -7.40 -15.13 -5.90
C ASP A 35 -8.05 -13.83 -6.37
N ILE A 36 -8.80 -13.13 -5.51
CA ILE A 36 -9.27 -11.78 -5.81
C ILE A 36 -8.11 -10.81 -5.56
N GLU A 37 -7.53 -10.34 -6.66
CA GLU A 37 -6.47 -9.33 -6.66
C GLU A 37 -7.04 -7.94 -6.93
N LYS A 38 -6.62 -6.96 -6.12
CA LYS A 38 -6.89 -5.54 -6.37
C LYS A 38 -5.66 -4.72 -6.02
N HIS A 39 -5.42 -3.67 -6.80
CA HIS A 39 -4.42 -2.69 -6.46
C HIS A 39 -4.87 -1.28 -6.82
N TRP A 40 -4.29 -0.29 -6.15
CA TRP A 40 -4.56 1.12 -6.34
C TRP A 40 -3.24 1.86 -6.39
N ILE A 41 -3.08 2.74 -7.39
CA ILE A 41 -1.92 3.63 -7.50
C ILE A 41 -2.40 5.03 -7.13
N PHE A 42 -1.91 5.53 -6.00
CA PHE A 42 -2.30 6.84 -5.48
C PHE A 42 -1.50 7.95 -6.14
N LYS A 43 -2.18 9.01 -6.56
CA LYS A 43 -1.55 10.29 -6.91
C LYS A 43 -0.75 10.84 -5.72
N PRO A 44 0.25 11.69 -5.96
CA PRO A 44 0.99 12.29 -4.87
C PRO A 44 0.10 13.18 -3.98
N PRO A 45 0.36 13.21 -2.66
CA PRO A 45 -0.30 14.11 -1.73
C PRO A 45 0.14 15.58 -1.91
N SER A 46 -0.61 16.51 -1.31
CA SER A 46 -0.38 17.96 -1.47
C SER A 46 0.87 18.52 -0.78
N TYR A 47 1.52 17.75 0.11
CA TYR A 47 2.67 18.23 0.91
C TYR A 47 4.04 18.10 0.21
N GLY A 48 4.07 17.84 -1.09
CA GLY A 48 5.26 18.00 -1.94
C GLY A 48 6.05 16.71 -2.24
N ASN A 49 6.91 16.77 -3.26
CA ASN A 49 7.70 15.65 -3.74
C ASN A 49 8.90 15.35 -2.83
N PRO A 50 9.01 14.14 -2.23
CA PRO A 50 10.13 13.75 -1.41
C PRO A 50 11.32 13.31 -2.28
N ASP A 51 11.79 14.15 -3.22
CA ASP A 51 12.92 13.78 -4.08
C ASP A 51 14.21 13.69 -3.25
N SER A 52 14.69 12.46 -3.08
CA SER A 52 15.89 12.14 -2.29
C SER A 52 16.66 11.01 -2.94
N SER A 53 17.97 10.90 -2.66
CA SER A 53 18.78 9.80 -3.19
C SER A 53 18.23 8.41 -2.80
N PRO A 54 17.78 8.17 -1.54
CA PRO A 54 17.10 6.93 -1.19
C PRO A 54 15.84 6.67 -2.02
N ASN A 55 14.96 7.67 -2.17
CA ASN A 55 13.72 7.51 -2.93
C ASN A 55 13.98 7.26 -4.42
N ARG A 56 15.01 7.89 -5.01
CA ARG A 56 15.44 7.59 -6.38
C ARG A 56 15.96 6.15 -6.52
N TRP A 57 16.66 5.63 -5.51
CA TRP A 57 17.11 4.23 -5.51
C TRP A 57 15.92 3.27 -5.41
N VAL A 58 14.99 3.54 -4.48
CA VAL A 58 13.77 2.75 -4.27
C VAL A 58 12.90 2.75 -5.54
N TYR A 59 12.69 3.90 -6.16
CA TYR A 59 12.01 4.00 -7.46
C TYR A 59 12.67 3.14 -8.53
N ARG A 60 13.99 3.23 -8.70
CA ARG A 60 14.71 2.55 -9.79
C ARG A 60 14.84 1.04 -9.59
N ASN A 61 14.90 0.56 -8.36
CA ASN A 61 15.28 -0.83 -8.05
C ASN A 61 14.17 -1.64 -7.39
N LEU A 62 13.10 -1.00 -6.88
CA LEU A 62 11.99 -1.69 -6.21
C LEU A 62 10.69 -1.55 -6.99
N HIS A 63 9.96 -0.45 -6.84
CA HIS A 63 8.56 -0.37 -7.27
C HIS A 63 8.34 0.25 -8.65
N GLY A 64 9.27 1.05 -9.19
CA GLY A 64 9.13 1.66 -10.54
C GLY A 64 8.00 2.69 -10.72
N ILE A 65 7.18 2.93 -9.68
CA ILE A 65 6.10 3.94 -9.67
C ILE A 65 6.70 5.35 -9.59
N GLY A 66 6.46 6.20 -10.60
CA GLY A 66 6.89 7.61 -10.57
C GLY A 66 6.11 8.46 -9.56
N TRP A 67 6.70 9.57 -9.10
CA TRP A 67 6.07 10.45 -8.11
C TRP A 67 4.69 10.97 -8.56
N GLU A 68 4.58 11.45 -9.80
CA GLU A 68 3.35 11.97 -10.41
C GLU A 68 2.39 10.88 -10.92
N ALA A 69 2.74 9.60 -10.76
CA ALA A 69 1.88 8.51 -11.21
C ALA A 69 0.68 8.30 -10.27
N GLY A 70 -0.37 7.65 -10.79
CA GLY A 70 -1.57 7.28 -10.07
C GLY A 70 -2.83 7.94 -10.61
N ASP A 71 -3.96 7.30 -10.33
CA ASP A 71 -5.29 7.71 -10.76
C ASP A 71 -6.24 7.94 -9.56
N VAL A 72 -5.91 7.40 -8.39
CA VAL A 72 -6.66 7.57 -7.14
C VAL A 72 -6.13 8.77 -6.36
N ASP A 73 -6.99 9.64 -5.83
CA ASP A 73 -6.52 10.77 -5.04
C ASP A 73 -5.98 10.28 -3.68
N TYR A 74 -4.85 10.84 -3.21
CA TYR A 74 -4.21 10.37 -1.97
C TYR A 74 -5.12 10.50 -0.74
N SER A 75 -6.04 11.46 -0.74
CA SER A 75 -7.05 11.63 0.31
C SER A 75 -7.97 10.41 0.48
N GLU A 76 -8.09 9.57 -0.54
CA GLU A 76 -8.91 8.37 -0.52
C GLU A 76 -8.20 7.18 0.15
N PHE A 77 -6.89 7.24 0.37
CA PHE A 77 -6.08 6.12 0.87
C PHE A 77 -6.71 5.38 2.06
N ASN A 78 -7.09 6.09 3.12
CA ASN A 78 -7.68 5.49 4.32
C ASN A 78 -9.04 4.82 4.02
N GLY A 79 -9.85 5.44 3.15
CA GLY A 79 -11.15 4.89 2.73
C GLY A 79 -10.98 3.63 1.88
N THR A 80 -9.99 3.65 0.98
CA THR A 80 -9.62 2.52 0.12
C THR A 80 -9.09 1.37 0.97
N LEU A 81 -8.13 1.60 1.87
CA LEU A 81 -7.59 0.58 2.76
C LEU A 81 -8.70 -0.05 3.61
N LYS A 82 -9.56 0.76 4.23
CA LYS A 82 -10.68 0.27 5.02
C LYS A 82 -11.63 -0.58 4.19
N THR A 83 -12.07 -0.10 3.03
CA THR A 83 -12.98 -0.85 2.14
C THR A 83 -12.36 -2.14 1.64
N ALA A 84 -11.06 -2.12 1.33
CA ALA A 84 -10.31 -3.28 0.87
C ALA A 84 -10.17 -4.35 1.97
N THR A 85 -10.20 -3.96 3.24
CA THR A 85 -9.90 -4.86 4.38
C THR A 85 -11.11 -5.22 5.24
N VAL A 86 -12.23 -4.48 5.14
CA VAL A 86 -13.39 -4.59 6.06
C VAL A 86 -14.00 -5.99 6.16
N ASN A 87 -13.88 -6.82 5.12
CA ASN A 87 -14.45 -8.17 5.08
C ASN A 87 -13.49 -9.26 5.56
N TYR A 88 -12.26 -8.90 5.93
CA TYR A 88 -11.21 -9.84 6.33
C TYR A 88 -10.92 -9.71 7.82
N ILE A 89 -10.78 -10.85 8.49
CA ILE A 89 -10.46 -10.94 9.92
C ILE A 89 -8.94 -10.91 10.11
N TYR A 90 -8.20 -11.55 9.19
CA TYR A 90 -6.75 -11.63 9.25
C TYR A 90 -6.12 -10.84 8.12
N LEU A 91 -5.30 -9.85 8.49
CA LEU A 91 -4.52 -9.04 7.56
C LEU A 91 -3.06 -9.50 7.67
N PHE A 92 -2.48 -9.94 6.56
CA PHE A 92 -1.09 -10.35 6.48
C PHE A 92 -0.29 -9.35 5.66
N ALA A 93 0.82 -8.86 6.19
CA ALA A 93 1.79 -8.08 5.43
C ALA A 93 3.19 -8.63 5.71
N LYS A 94 4.09 -8.50 4.73
CA LYS A 94 5.46 -8.97 4.88
C LYS A 94 6.30 -7.91 5.62
N GLY A 95 6.75 -8.26 6.83
CA GLY A 95 7.69 -7.46 7.61
C GLY A 95 7.03 -6.60 8.70
N ASP A 96 7.73 -6.44 9.82
CA ASP A 96 7.22 -5.77 11.03
C ASP A 96 6.81 -4.30 10.78
N GLU A 97 7.55 -3.57 9.94
CA GLU A 97 7.25 -2.18 9.60
C GLU A 97 5.89 -2.03 8.89
N LYS A 98 5.59 -2.92 7.94
CA LYS A 98 4.31 -2.91 7.21
C LYS A 98 3.15 -3.30 8.12
N CYS A 99 3.35 -4.29 8.99
CA CYS A 99 2.35 -4.65 9.99
C CYS A 99 2.03 -3.46 10.91
N LYS A 100 3.06 -2.80 11.45
CA LYS A 100 2.89 -1.62 12.32
C LYS A 100 2.21 -0.44 11.61
N PHE A 101 2.48 -0.26 10.32
CA PHE A 101 1.84 0.78 9.52
C PHE A 101 0.34 0.52 9.32
N LEU A 102 -0.05 -0.75 9.16
CA LEU A 102 -1.43 -1.15 8.87
C LEU A 102 -2.34 -1.23 10.12
N GLY A 103 -1.76 -1.34 11.32
CA GLY A 103 -2.49 -1.34 12.59
C GLY A 103 -2.16 -2.52 13.48
#